data_AF-A0A1V6BRF0-F1
#
_entry.id   AF-A0A1V6BRF0-F1
#
_cell.length_a   1.000
_cell.length_b   1.000
_cell.length_c   1.000
_cell.angle_alpha   90.00
_cell.angle_beta   90.00
_cell.angle_gamma   90.00
#
_symmetry.space_group_name_H-M   'P 1'
#
loop_
_entity.id
_entity.type
_entity.pdbx_description
1 polymer ?
#
loop_
_entity_poly.entity_id
_entity_poly.type
_entity_poly.pdbx_seq_one_letter_code
_entity_poly.pdbx_strand_id
1 'polypeptide(L)'
;MDILVAAENHEKITSFFVSMPEVDQVLVTGETKTSVRMKSGIEADLRVVTRQEFPYALVYFTGSKEHNVRLRGIAKKKGWKLNEYGIFDGDNLVTCKSEEEIYRALGLPYIPPELREDSGEIEAAEQDKLPSLIQHEDIRGIFHVHTDFSDGVDSLERMVEAAQKFGFSYLGVSDHSKTAYYAGGLKHDAILKQWEVIDTLNKKNSTFRIFKGIESDILSGGSLDYDDSILEGFDFVIASVHSGFTMKKDDMEERILKAMKNPYTTILGHPTGRLLLSRDGYQVDMMRIIDCAAQNHVILELNASPYRLDIDWRYLKYAKDKGVMISINPDAHAVAGLEEVFFGVNIARKGWQESKDILNTRDVNDIKEIFTKIRNAKRHQVNHS
;
A
#
# COMPACT_ATOMS: atom_id res chain seq x y z
N MET A 1 16.51 -9.61 8.25
CA MET A 1 16.48 -8.20 8.70
C MET A 1 17.91 -7.72 8.76
N ASP A 2 18.20 -6.53 8.27
CA ASP A 2 19.55 -5.97 8.23
C ASP A 2 19.59 -4.71 9.08
N ILE A 3 20.55 -4.65 10.01
CA ILE A 3 20.72 -3.58 10.99
C ILE A 3 22.11 -2.98 10.79
N LEU A 4 22.17 -1.67 10.60
CA LEU A 4 23.42 -0.92 10.50
C LEU A 4 23.59 -0.02 11.74
N VAL A 5 24.77 -0.06 12.35
CA VAL A 5 25.10 0.73 13.55
C VAL A 5 26.40 1.48 13.34
N ALA A 6 26.41 2.78 13.67
CA ALA A 6 27.64 3.56 13.76
C ALA A 6 28.21 3.49 15.19
N ALA A 7 29.39 2.89 15.35
CA ALA A 7 30.05 2.81 16.65
C ALA A 7 31.56 2.66 16.55
N GLU A 8 32.28 3.16 17.55
CA GLU A 8 33.75 2.98 17.67
C GLU A 8 34.12 1.61 18.28
N ASN A 9 33.24 1.04 19.12
CA ASN A 9 33.51 -0.23 19.80
C ASN A 9 32.65 -1.36 19.23
N HIS A 10 33.14 -1.94 18.12
CA HIS A 10 32.50 -3.07 17.42
C HIS A 10 32.23 -4.26 18.34
N GLU A 11 33.23 -4.65 19.13
CA GLU A 11 33.16 -5.83 20.00
C GLU A 11 32.05 -5.70 21.03
N LYS A 12 31.91 -4.54 21.67
CA LYS A 12 30.86 -4.29 22.66
C LYS A 12 29.46 -4.35 22.05
N ILE A 13 29.26 -3.76 20.87
CA ILE A 13 27.95 -3.78 20.18
C ILE A 13 27.61 -5.20 19.74
N THR A 14 28.57 -5.91 19.14
CA THR A 14 28.41 -7.30 18.73
C THR A 14 28.09 -8.20 19.92
N SER A 15 28.83 -8.05 21.03
CA SER A 15 28.61 -8.84 22.25
C SER A 15 27.22 -8.60 22.83
N PHE A 16 26.77 -7.33 22.86
CA PHE A 16 25.42 -7.00 23.28
C PHE A 16 24.38 -7.67 22.37
N PHE A 17 24.51 -7.50 21.06
CA PHE A 17 23.57 -8.03 20.07
C PHE A 17 23.39 -9.54 20.17
N VAL A 18 24.48 -10.32 20.27
CA VAL A 18 24.38 -11.79 20.41
C VAL A 18 23.88 -12.25 21.78
N SER A 19 23.96 -11.39 22.80
CA SER A 19 23.50 -11.69 24.16
C SER A 19 22.03 -11.33 24.42
N MET A 20 21.36 -10.70 23.44
CA MET A 20 19.97 -10.28 23.58
C MET A 20 19.05 -11.47 23.87
N PRO A 21 18.09 -11.35 24.81
CA PRO A 21 17.21 -12.46 25.20
C PRO A 21 16.32 -12.95 24.06
N GLU A 22 16.14 -12.16 23.01
CA GLU A 22 15.40 -12.51 21.80
C GLU A 22 16.21 -13.40 20.83
N VAL A 23 17.54 -13.50 21.02
CA VAL A 23 18.40 -14.36 20.20
C VAL A 23 18.23 -15.82 20.61
N ASP A 24 18.02 -16.68 19.62
CA ASP A 24 17.94 -18.13 19.78
C ASP A 24 19.29 -18.79 19.43
N GLN A 25 19.87 -18.40 18.28
CA GLN A 25 21.11 -18.98 17.79
C GLN A 25 22.01 -17.92 17.16
N VAL A 26 23.30 -17.94 17.49
CA VAL A 26 24.32 -17.20 16.74
C VAL A 26 24.74 -18.01 15.53
N LEU A 27 24.58 -17.44 14.33
CA LEU A 27 24.88 -18.10 13.06
C LEU A 27 26.32 -17.79 12.62
N VAL A 28 26.69 -16.51 12.67
CA VAL A 28 28.01 -16.01 12.27
C VAL A 28 28.40 -14.87 13.18
N THR A 29 29.66 -14.81 13.60
CA THR A 29 30.25 -13.64 14.26
C THR A 29 31.61 -13.35 13.63
N GLY A 30 31.81 -12.11 13.20
CA GLY A 30 33.06 -11.65 12.63
C GLY A 30 33.30 -10.16 12.86
N GLU A 31 34.42 -9.65 12.34
CA GLU A 31 34.81 -8.24 12.50
C GLU A 31 33.88 -7.27 11.79
N THR A 32 33.19 -7.70 10.73
CA THR A 32 32.37 -6.81 9.88
C THR A 32 30.91 -7.26 9.74
N LYS A 33 30.56 -8.45 10.25
CA LYS A 33 29.20 -9.01 10.20
C LYS A 33 28.95 -9.89 11.39
N THR A 34 27.78 -9.74 11.98
CA THR A 34 27.24 -10.69 12.96
C THR A 34 25.84 -11.08 12.52
N SER A 35 25.54 -12.36 12.46
CA SER A 35 24.24 -12.90 12.05
C SER A 35 23.68 -13.77 13.16
N VAL A 36 22.43 -13.52 13.52
CA VAL A 36 21.70 -14.29 14.54
C VAL A 36 20.35 -14.75 14.00
N ARG A 37 19.87 -15.87 14.52
CA ARG A 37 18.47 -16.27 14.42
C ARG A 37 17.76 -15.88 15.70
N MET A 38 16.68 -15.13 15.55
CA MET A 38 15.82 -14.71 16.65
C MET A 38 14.87 -15.85 17.04
N LYS A 39 14.34 -15.84 18.28
CA LYS A 39 13.31 -16.78 18.75
C LYS A 39 12.02 -16.73 17.93
N SER A 40 11.77 -15.62 17.23
CA SER A 40 10.68 -15.50 16.26
C SER A 40 10.93 -16.27 14.95
N GLY A 41 12.12 -16.82 14.75
CA GLY A 41 12.56 -17.46 13.50
C GLY A 41 13.16 -16.47 12.49
N ILE A 42 13.05 -15.16 12.70
CA ILE A 42 13.62 -14.14 11.82
C ILE A 42 15.15 -14.15 11.96
N GLU A 43 15.85 -14.14 10.83
CA GLU A 43 17.29 -13.92 10.80
C GLU A 43 17.62 -12.42 10.77
N ALA A 44 18.55 -12.00 11.62
CA ALA A 44 18.99 -10.62 11.74
C ALA A 44 20.51 -10.50 11.53
N ASP A 45 20.89 -9.63 10.61
CA ASP A 45 22.27 -9.29 10.27
C ASP A 45 22.62 -7.93 10.88
N LEU A 46 23.70 -7.87 11.65
CA LEU A 46 24.28 -6.65 12.18
C LEU A 46 25.56 -6.30 11.42
N ARG A 47 25.61 -5.06 10.98
CA ARG A 47 26.81 -4.38 10.45
C ARG A 47 27.15 -3.22 11.38
N VAL A 48 28.38 -3.18 11.86
CA VAL A 48 28.90 -2.03 12.61
C VAL A 48 29.95 -1.35 11.75
N VAL A 49 29.83 -0.04 11.61
CA VAL A 49 30.72 0.80 10.82
C VAL A 49 31.13 2.02 11.65
N THR A 50 32.19 2.71 11.22
CA THR A 50 32.57 3.97 11.86
C THR A 50 31.53 5.06 11.59
N ARG A 51 31.55 6.15 12.37
CA ARG A 51 30.68 7.31 12.13
C ARG A 51 30.91 7.96 10.77
N GLN A 52 32.15 7.88 10.26
CA GLN A 52 32.51 8.43 8.95
C GLN A 52 31.96 7.57 7.80
N GLU A 53 31.93 6.25 7.96
CA GLU A 53 31.45 5.31 6.94
C GLU A 53 29.92 5.20 6.91
N PHE A 54 29.25 5.51 8.02
CA PHE A 54 27.82 5.28 8.20
C PHE A 54 26.91 5.79 7.06
N PRO A 55 27.07 7.02 6.52
CA PRO A 55 26.24 7.46 5.41
C PRO A 55 26.37 6.60 4.14
N TYR A 56 27.59 6.14 3.82
CA TYR A 56 27.83 5.31 2.63
C TYR A 56 27.33 3.89 2.84
N ALA A 57 27.53 3.36 4.04
CA ALA A 57 27.00 2.08 4.44
C ALA A 57 25.46 2.09 4.42
N LEU A 58 24.81 3.19 4.82
CA LEU A 58 23.35 3.35 4.72
C LEU A 58 22.88 3.22 3.27
N VAL A 59 23.45 3.99 2.33
CA VAL A 59 23.10 3.88 0.90
C VAL A 59 23.35 2.44 0.40
N TYR A 60 24.51 1.87 0.75
CA TYR A 60 24.92 0.55 0.27
C TYR A 60 24.00 -0.57 0.77
N PHE A 61 23.71 -0.62 2.07
CA PHE A 61 22.92 -1.70 2.69
C PHE A 61 21.41 -1.49 2.60
N THR A 62 20.95 -0.25 2.34
CA THR A 62 19.56 -0.02 1.91
C THR A 62 19.34 -0.57 0.50
N GLY A 63 20.34 -0.39 -0.38
CA GLY A 63 20.26 -0.86 -1.75
C GLY A 63 19.17 -0.16 -2.54
N SER A 64 18.52 -0.82 -3.50
CA SER A 64 18.77 -2.21 -3.94
C SER A 64 20.17 -2.42 -4.53
N LYS A 65 20.51 -3.68 -4.81
CA LYS A 65 21.76 -4.03 -5.51
C LYS A 65 21.84 -3.32 -6.87
N GLU A 66 20.73 -3.30 -7.60
CA GLU A 66 20.59 -2.70 -8.92
C GLU A 66 20.78 -1.19 -8.83
N HIS A 67 20.11 -0.53 -7.88
CA HIS A 67 20.31 0.89 -7.59
C HIS A 67 21.79 1.23 -7.29
N ASN A 68 22.44 0.42 -6.44
CA ASN A 68 23.86 0.58 -6.14
C ASN A 68 24.76 0.41 -7.39
N VAL A 69 24.41 -0.47 -8.33
CA VAL A 69 25.14 -0.60 -9.60
C VAL A 69 25.03 0.70 -10.41
N ARG A 70 23.85 1.30 -10.47
CA ARG A 70 23.64 2.59 -11.15
C ARG A 70 24.48 3.71 -10.52
N LEU A 71 24.44 3.86 -9.19
CA LEU A 71 25.23 4.87 -8.48
C LEU A 71 26.74 4.69 -8.68
N ARG A 72 27.25 3.45 -8.63
CA ARG A 72 28.66 3.16 -8.94
C ARG A 72 29.02 3.49 -10.38
N GLY A 73 28.11 3.27 -11.32
CA GLY A 73 28.29 3.68 -12.71
C GLY A 73 28.45 5.19 -12.86
N ILE A 74 27.66 5.97 -12.13
CA ILE A 74 27.74 7.43 -12.09
C ILE A 74 29.06 7.90 -11.46
N ALA A 75 29.45 7.33 -10.32
CA ALA A 75 30.74 7.61 -9.68
C ALA A 75 31.91 7.31 -10.64
N LYS A 76 31.88 6.17 -11.32
CA LYS A 76 32.92 5.76 -12.28
C LYS A 76 33.05 6.72 -13.45
N LYS A 77 31.95 7.28 -13.97
CA LYS A 77 31.98 8.30 -15.04
C LYS A 77 32.70 9.59 -14.59
N LYS A 78 32.76 9.86 -13.28
CA LYS A 78 33.52 10.97 -12.68
C LYS A 78 34.97 10.60 -12.33
N GLY A 79 35.39 9.36 -12.58
CA GLY A 79 36.71 8.84 -12.17
C GLY A 79 36.75 8.35 -10.72
N TRP A 80 35.61 8.29 -10.03
CA TRP A 80 35.53 7.92 -8.62
C TRP A 80 35.12 6.46 -8.40
N LYS A 81 35.48 5.91 -7.24
CA LYS A 81 35.03 4.61 -6.73
C LYS A 81 34.04 4.82 -5.60
N LEU A 82 32.84 4.25 -5.70
CA LEU A 82 31.83 4.22 -4.63
C LEU A 82 31.70 2.80 -4.07
N ASN A 83 31.74 2.66 -2.74
CA ASN A 83 31.48 1.42 -2.00
C ASN A 83 30.86 1.72 -0.63
N GLU A 84 30.70 0.70 0.22
CA GLU A 84 30.13 0.80 1.57
C GLU A 84 30.94 1.66 2.54
N TYR A 85 32.20 1.95 2.23
CA TYR A 85 33.11 2.72 3.08
C TYR A 85 33.23 4.20 2.66
N GLY A 86 32.90 4.53 1.40
CA GLY A 86 33.12 5.89 0.89
C GLY A 86 32.98 6.08 -0.62
N ILE A 87 33.08 7.34 -1.01
CA ILE A 87 33.38 7.76 -2.39
C ILE A 87 34.85 8.17 -2.43
N PHE A 88 35.62 7.59 -3.34
CA PHE A 88 37.06 7.81 -3.46
C PHE A 88 37.45 8.39 -4.81
N ASP A 89 38.21 9.48 -4.79
CA ASP A 89 38.91 10.07 -5.94
C ASP A 89 40.40 9.72 -5.85
N GLY A 90 40.80 8.65 -6.54
CA GLY A 90 42.08 7.98 -6.26
C GLY A 90 42.08 7.45 -4.83
N ASP A 91 43.03 7.92 -4.02
CA ASP A 91 43.14 7.59 -2.59
C ASP A 91 42.42 8.58 -1.67
N ASN A 92 41.87 9.66 -2.22
CA ASN A 92 41.22 10.71 -1.42
C ASN A 92 39.75 10.40 -1.19
N LEU A 93 39.33 10.41 0.08
CA LEU A 93 37.93 10.26 0.46
C LEU A 93 37.14 11.57 0.24
N VAL A 94 36.08 11.50 -0.56
CA VAL A 94 35.11 12.58 -0.73
C VAL A 94 34.16 12.57 0.47
N THR A 95 34.44 13.41 1.47
CA THR A 95 33.71 13.43 2.74
C THR A 95 32.25 13.86 2.58
N CYS A 96 31.33 12.96 2.92
CA CYS A 96 29.89 13.18 3.02
C CYS A 96 29.41 12.79 4.43
N LYS A 97 28.50 13.58 5.00
CA LYS A 97 27.95 13.41 6.37
C LYS A 97 26.54 12.82 6.36
N SER A 98 25.90 12.70 5.21
CA SER A 98 24.55 12.16 5.06
C SER A 98 24.36 11.51 3.69
N GLU A 99 23.26 10.76 3.52
CA GLU A 99 22.90 10.19 2.23
C GLU A 99 22.67 11.30 1.18
N GLU A 100 22.03 12.42 1.56
CA GLU A 100 21.78 13.56 0.68
C GLU A 100 23.09 14.16 0.13
N GLU A 101 24.13 14.24 0.96
CA GLU A 101 25.45 14.71 0.51
C GLU A 101 26.10 13.73 -0.47
N ILE A 102 25.89 12.42 -0.29
CA ILE A 102 26.34 11.38 -1.23
C ILE A 102 25.67 11.55 -2.60
N TYR A 103 24.34 11.66 -2.65
CA TYR A 103 23.62 11.90 -3.90
C TYR A 103 24.08 13.21 -4.56
N ARG A 104 24.22 14.29 -3.78
CA ARG A 104 24.70 15.59 -4.28
C ARG A 104 26.11 15.49 -4.87
N ALA A 105 27.03 14.77 -4.24
CA ALA A 105 28.37 14.54 -4.77
C ALA A 105 28.34 13.80 -6.12
N LEU A 106 27.42 12.84 -6.25
CA LEU A 106 27.17 12.12 -7.50
C LEU A 106 26.42 12.97 -8.55
N GLY A 107 25.95 14.16 -8.21
CA GLY A 107 25.22 15.06 -9.10
C GLY A 107 23.73 14.72 -9.22
N LEU A 108 23.17 14.08 -8.20
CA LEU A 108 21.76 13.70 -8.12
C LEU A 108 21.06 14.40 -6.93
N PRO A 109 19.75 14.67 -7.00
CA PRO A 109 18.95 14.91 -5.80
C PRO A 109 18.89 13.65 -4.93
N TYR A 110 18.49 13.82 -3.66
CA TYR A 110 18.26 12.68 -2.76
C TYR A 110 17.14 11.79 -3.30
N ILE A 111 17.42 10.48 -3.38
CA ILE A 111 16.43 9.48 -3.80
C ILE A 111 15.95 8.72 -2.54
N PRO A 112 14.65 8.83 -2.19
CA PRO A 112 14.07 8.09 -1.08
C PRO A 112 14.27 6.57 -1.22
N PRO A 113 14.53 5.82 -0.13
CA PRO A 113 14.73 4.37 -0.15
C PRO A 113 13.69 3.59 -0.94
N GLU A 114 12.43 4.02 -0.87
CA GLU A 114 11.29 3.36 -1.53
C GLU A 114 11.41 3.35 -3.05
N LEU A 115 12.18 4.26 -3.65
CA LEU A 115 12.36 4.33 -5.10
C LEU A 115 13.59 3.57 -5.60
N ARG A 116 14.45 3.08 -4.71
CA ARG A 116 15.79 2.52 -5.04
C ARG A 116 15.71 1.11 -5.61
N GLU A 117 14.94 0.91 -6.66
CA GLU A 117 14.60 -0.40 -7.27
C GLU A 117 15.00 -0.46 -8.77
N ASP A 118 15.85 0.45 -9.25
CA ASP A 118 16.28 0.56 -10.67
C ASP A 118 15.11 0.53 -11.66
N SER A 119 14.05 1.25 -11.30
CA SER A 119 12.76 1.29 -12.00
C SER A 119 12.49 2.67 -12.62
N GLY A 120 13.56 3.42 -12.90
CA GLY A 120 13.55 4.73 -13.54
C GLY A 120 13.87 5.91 -12.61
N GLU A 121 14.18 5.65 -11.34
CA GLU A 121 14.42 6.68 -10.31
C GLU A 121 15.68 7.50 -10.61
N ILE A 122 16.71 6.89 -11.20
CA ILE A 122 17.94 7.58 -11.57
C ILE A 122 17.67 8.55 -12.71
N GLU A 123 16.97 8.12 -13.76
CA GLU A 123 16.61 8.96 -14.90
C GLU A 123 15.69 10.11 -14.48
N ALA A 124 14.75 9.84 -13.58
CA ALA A 124 13.88 10.87 -13.00
C ALA A 124 14.68 11.86 -12.16
N ALA A 125 15.65 11.39 -11.35
CA ALA A 125 16.53 12.23 -10.56
C ALA A 125 17.42 13.13 -11.42
N GLU A 126 18.02 12.60 -12.49
CA GLU A 126 18.83 13.38 -13.45
C GLU A 126 18.02 14.48 -14.15
N GLN A 127 16.71 14.28 -14.31
CA GLN A 127 15.79 15.23 -14.95
C GLN A 127 15.04 16.13 -13.96
N ASP A 128 15.30 16.03 -12.65
CA ASP A 128 14.56 16.73 -11.60
C ASP A 128 13.03 16.45 -11.64
N LYS A 129 12.67 15.19 -11.86
CA LYS A 129 11.29 14.69 -12.00
C LYS A 129 10.93 13.60 -10.99
N LEU A 130 11.65 13.52 -9.87
CA LEU A 130 11.27 12.61 -8.80
C LEU A 130 9.88 12.98 -8.25
N PRO A 131 9.00 12.01 -7.96
CA PRO A 131 7.69 12.29 -7.41
C PRO A 131 7.79 12.77 -5.95
N SER A 132 6.90 13.68 -5.55
CA SER A 132 6.69 14.03 -4.14
C SER A 132 5.85 12.95 -3.45
N LEU A 133 6.53 11.93 -2.93
CA LEU A 133 5.88 10.74 -2.38
C LEU A 133 4.90 11.07 -1.26
N ILE A 134 3.77 10.36 -1.25
CA ILE A 134 2.77 10.41 -0.18
C ILE A 134 3.41 10.14 1.19
N GLN A 135 2.94 10.84 2.21
CA GLN A 135 3.35 10.68 3.61
C GLN A 135 2.21 10.07 4.44
N HIS A 136 2.52 9.54 5.61
CA HIS A 136 1.51 8.95 6.50
C HIS A 136 0.50 10.01 6.96
N GLU A 137 0.96 11.25 7.18
CA GLU A 137 0.15 12.38 7.64
C GLU A 137 -0.79 12.92 6.55
N ASP A 138 -0.58 12.52 5.29
CA ASP A 138 -1.48 12.88 4.19
C ASP A 138 -2.80 12.09 4.26
N ILE A 139 -2.84 10.97 4.98
CA ILE A 139 -4.03 10.12 5.08
C ILE A 139 -5.07 10.77 5.99
N ARG A 140 -6.20 11.17 5.39
CA ARG A 140 -7.31 11.86 6.07
C ARG A 140 -8.43 10.92 6.49
N GLY A 141 -8.43 9.69 5.99
CA GLY A 141 -9.41 8.66 6.32
C GLY A 141 -9.21 7.40 5.48
N ILE A 142 -9.97 6.36 5.82
CA ILE A 142 -9.82 5.03 5.23
C ILE A 142 -11.17 4.46 4.84
N PHE A 143 -11.16 3.59 3.83
CA PHE A 143 -12.29 2.77 3.39
C PHE A 143 -11.94 1.30 3.67
N HIS A 144 -12.78 0.39 3.19
CA HIS A 144 -12.64 -1.05 3.37
C HIS A 144 -12.49 -1.45 4.85
N VAL A 145 -13.56 -1.22 5.62
CA VAL A 145 -13.61 -1.52 7.05
C VAL A 145 -14.88 -2.29 7.36
N HIS A 146 -14.71 -3.40 8.05
CA HIS A 146 -15.78 -4.31 8.43
C HIS A 146 -16.16 -4.11 9.90
N THR A 147 -17.40 -4.39 10.23
CA THR A 147 -17.99 -4.18 11.55
C THR A 147 -18.73 -5.44 12.02
N ASP A 148 -19.27 -5.39 13.23
CA ASP A 148 -20.15 -6.43 13.79
C ASP A 148 -21.47 -6.64 13.03
N PHE A 149 -21.72 -5.89 11.95
CA PHE A 149 -22.80 -6.16 11.01
C PHE A 149 -22.51 -7.36 10.08
N SER A 150 -21.23 -7.67 9.82
CA SER A 150 -20.80 -8.87 9.08
C SER A 150 -19.83 -9.72 9.92
N ASP A 151 -18.54 -9.70 9.64
CA ASP A 151 -17.50 -10.53 10.28
C ASP A 151 -16.43 -9.71 11.03
N GLY A 152 -16.62 -8.39 11.13
CA GLY A 152 -15.85 -7.57 12.06
C GLY A 152 -16.14 -7.93 13.52
N VAL A 153 -15.11 -7.89 14.36
CA VAL A 153 -15.24 -8.22 15.80
C VAL A 153 -15.63 -7.02 16.66
N ASP A 154 -15.40 -5.81 16.15
CA ASP A 154 -15.68 -4.55 16.85
C ASP A 154 -16.96 -3.91 16.29
N SER A 155 -17.73 -3.27 17.16
CA SER A 155 -18.95 -2.59 16.74
C SER A 155 -18.66 -1.39 15.84
N LEU A 156 -19.62 -1.02 15.01
CA LEU A 156 -19.52 0.15 14.15
C LEU A 156 -19.13 1.41 14.94
N GLU A 157 -19.76 1.67 16.09
CA GLU A 157 -19.43 2.81 16.96
C GLU A 157 -17.98 2.75 17.45
N ARG A 158 -17.51 1.56 17.86
CA ARG A 158 -16.14 1.38 18.35
C ARG A 158 -15.11 1.61 17.24
N MET A 159 -15.39 1.16 16.02
CA MET A 159 -14.55 1.42 14.85
C MET A 159 -14.49 2.92 14.52
N VAL A 160 -15.63 3.62 14.58
CA VAL A 160 -15.71 5.07 14.36
C VAL A 160 -14.94 5.85 15.42
N GLU A 161 -15.13 5.51 16.71
CA GLU A 161 -14.40 6.14 17.82
C GLU A 161 -12.89 5.93 17.70
N ALA A 162 -12.46 4.75 17.29
CA ALA A 162 -11.05 4.46 17.06
C ALA A 162 -10.51 5.28 15.89
N ALA A 163 -11.19 5.29 14.74
CA ALA A 163 -10.78 6.09 13.57
C ALA A 163 -10.64 7.58 13.91
N GLN A 164 -11.53 8.13 14.74
CA GLN A 164 -11.41 9.50 15.24
C GLN A 164 -10.16 9.71 16.12
N LYS A 165 -9.84 8.75 17.00
CA LYS A 165 -8.62 8.80 17.84
C LYS A 165 -7.33 8.70 17.01
N PHE A 166 -7.38 7.97 15.89
CA PHE A 166 -6.31 7.94 14.90
C PHE A 166 -6.14 9.27 14.14
N GLY A 167 -7.08 10.21 14.28
CA GLY A 167 -7.03 11.52 13.62
C GLY A 167 -7.69 11.55 12.24
N PHE A 168 -8.41 10.51 11.85
CA PHE A 168 -9.15 10.51 10.60
C PHE A 168 -10.36 11.43 10.66
N SER A 169 -10.69 12.01 9.50
CA SER A 169 -11.87 12.83 9.25
C SER A 169 -13.04 12.04 8.66
N TYR A 170 -12.80 10.81 8.22
CA TYR A 170 -13.84 9.91 7.74
C TYR A 170 -13.46 8.43 7.83
N LEU A 171 -14.50 7.59 7.75
CA LEU A 171 -14.41 6.13 7.67
C LEU A 171 -15.41 5.61 6.64
N GLY A 172 -14.97 4.74 5.74
CA GLY A 172 -15.84 3.99 4.84
C GLY A 172 -16.10 2.59 5.36
N VAL A 173 -17.32 2.35 5.83
CA VAL A 173 -17.79 1.02 6.25
C VAL A 173 -18.16 0.22 5.02
N SER A 174 -17.77 -1.04 4.93
CA SER A 174 -17.96 -1.89 3.75
C SER A 174 -18.09 -3.36 4.09
N ASP A 175 -18.98 -3.68 5.03
CA ASP A 175 -19.32 -5.06 5.37
C ASP A 175 -19.67 -5.92 4.14
N HIS A 176 -19.50 -7.23 4.26
CA HIS A 176 -19.66 -8.14 3.14
C HIS A 176 -21.10 -8.28 2.61
N SER A 177 -21.24 -8.54 1.32
CA SER A 177 -22.53 -8.77 0.65
C SER A 177 -23.14 -10.15 0.90
N LYS A 178 -24.41 -10.31 0.49
CA LYS A 178 -25.29 -11.44 0.79
C LYS A 178 -24.72 -12.84 0.52
N THR A 179 -23.91 -13.03 -0.52
CA THR A 179 -23.34 -14.34 -0.88
C THR A 179 -22.11 -14.72 -0.08
N ALA A 180 -21.53 -13.79 0.67
CA ALA A 180 -20.44 -14.05 1.61
C ALA A 180 -20.98 -14.73 2.89
N TYR A 181 -21.59 -15.91 2.74
CA TYR A 181 -22.13 -16.69 3.86
C TYR A 181 -21.09 -17.02 4.92
N TYR A 182 -19.82 -17.15 4.51
CA TYR A 182 -18.70 -17.40 5.41
C TYR A 182 -18.38 -16.21 6.33
N ALA A 183 -18.85 -15.01 5.98
CA ALA A 183 -18.59 -13.76 6.68
C ALA A 183 -19.86 -13.06 7.17
N GLY A 184 -20.99 -13.78 7.28
CA GLY A 184 -22.23 -13.19 7.78
C GLY A 184 -22.84 -12.12 6.86
N GLY A 185 -22.62 -12.24 5.55
CA GLY A 185 -23.04 -11.28 4.53
C GLY A 185 -24.43 -10.65 4.72
N LEU A 186 -24.49 -9.32 4.56
CA LEU A 186 -25.68 -8.56 4.89
C LEU A 186 -26.87 -8.93 4.00
N LYS A 187 -28.07 -8.90 4.58
CA LYS A 187 -29.33 -8.91 3.83
C LYS A 187 -29.91 -7.50 3.83
N HIS A 188 -30.89 -7.25 2.96
CA HIS A 188 -31.53 -5.96 2.81
C HIS A 188 -31.90 -5.28 4.15
N ASP A 189 -32.57 -5.98 5.06
CA ASP A 189 -32.97 -5.38 6.35
C ASP A 189 -31.78 -5.03 7.25
N ALA A 190 -30.69 -5.79 7.19
CA ALA A 190 -29.46 -5.50 7.92
C ALA A 190 -28.75 -4.26 7.36
N ILE A 191 -28.75 -4.09 6.02
CA ILE A 191 -28.23 -2.88 5.35
C ILE A 191 -28.99 -1.65 5.83
N LEU A 192 -30.33 -1.69 5.81
CA LEU A 192 -31.15 -0.56 6.25
C LEU A 192 -30.89 -0.20 7.71
N LYS A 193 -30.75 -1.20 8.58
CA LYS A 193 -30.40 -0.98 9.98
C LYS A 193 -29.02 -0.35 10.13
N GLN A 194 -28.02 -0.82 9.38
CA GLN A 194 -26.68 -0.24 9.40
C GLN A 194 -26.71 1.22 8.95
N TRP A 195 -27.45 1.52 7.88
CA TRP A 195 -27.60 2.89 7.39
C TRP A 195 -28.26 3.82 8.40
N GLU A 196 -29.26 3.34 9.14
CA GLU A 196 -29.90 4.11 10.22
C GLU A 196 -28.91 4.44 11.34
N VAL A 197 -28.07 3.48 11.74
CA VAL A 197 -27.00 3.69 12.73
C VAL A 197 -25.99 4.71 12.20
N ILE A 198 -25.51 4.54 10.97
CA ILE A 198 -24.58 5.45 10.31
C ILE A 198 -25.15 6.87 10.22
N ASP A 199 -26.41 7.03 9.83
CA ASP A 199 -27.07 8.33 9.74
C ASP A 199 -27.23 9.00 11.11
N THR A 200 -27.52 8.20 12.13
CA THR A 200 -27.61 8.69 13.51
C THR A 200 -26.25 9.19 14.01
N LEU A 201 -25.17 8.46 13.72
CA LEU A 201 -23.80 8.86 14.09
C LEU A 201 -23.34 10.09 13.31
N ASN A 202 -23.58 10.13 12.00
CA ASN A 202 -23.28 11.29 11.16
C ASN A 202 -24.04 12.56 11.60
N LYS A 203 -25.28 12.43 12.10
CA LYS A 203 -26.03 13.58 12.66
C LYS A 203 -25.44 14.08 13.98
N LYS A 204 -24.85 13.19 14.78
CA LYS A 204 -24.24 13.52 16.08
C LYS A 204 -22.86 14.16 15.93
N ASN A 205 -22.15 13.92 14.83
CA ASN A 205 -20.81 14.46 14.60
C ASN A 205 -20.68 15.11 13.21
N SER A 206 -20.57 16.44 13.19
CA SER A 206 -20.40 17.21 11.95
C SER A 206 -18.95 17.27 11.44
N THR A 207 -17.96 16.91 12.25
CA THR A 207 -16.53 16.99 11.89
C THR A 207 -15.96 15.65 11.41
N PHE A 208 -16.73 14.56 11.52
CA PHE A 208 -16.36 13.23 11.06
C PHE A 208 -17.44 12.64 10.16
N ARG A 209 -17.05 12.07 9.03
CA ARG A 209 -18.00 11.46 8.08
C ARG A 209 -17.86 9.94 8.04
N ILE A 210 -18.96 9.25 8.23
CA ILE A 210 -19.06 7.82 7.92
C ILE A 210 -19.71 7.69 6.53
N PHE A 211 -19.02 7.01 5.61
CA PHE A 211 -19.53 6.68 4.29
C PHE A 211 -20.14 5.27 4.32
N LYS A 212 -21.34 5.15 3.73
CA LYS A 212 -22.08 3.90 3.61
C LYS A 212 -21.56 3.14 2.39
N GLY A 213 -20.75 2.12 2.59
CA GLY A 213 -20.28 1.25 1.52
C GLY A 213 -20.69 -0.19 1.73
N ILE A 214 -20.24 -1.01 0.79
CA ILE A 214 -20.36 -2.46 0.82
C ILE A 214 -19.17 -3.06 0.07
N GLU A 215 -18.65 -4.17 0.58
CA GLU A 215 -17.83 -5.06 -0.24
C GLU A 215 -18.74 -6.08 -0.93
N SER A 216 -19.03 -5.82 -2.20
CA SER A 216 -19.86 -6.66 -3.03
C SER A 216 -19.04 -7.74 -3.72
N ASP A 217 -19.46 -8.99 -3.50
CA ASP A 217 -18.96 -10.12 -4.25
C ASP A 217 -19.18 -9.94 -5.75
N ILE A 218 -18.12 -10.17 -6.53
CA ILE A 218 -18.23 -10.37 -7.97
C ILE A 218 -18.66 -11.83 -8.18
N LEU A 219 -19.89 -12.07 -8.61
CA LEU A 219 -20.39 -13.41 -8.88
C LEU A 219 -19.65 -14.06 -10.06
N SER A 220 -19.76 -15.37 -10.24
CA SER A 220 -19.06 -16.11 -11.31
C SER A 220 -19.35 -15.56 -12.71
N GLY A 221 -20.55 -15.02 -12.94
CA GLY A 221 -20.95 -14.36 -14.19
C GLY A 221 -20.59 -12.88 -14.29
N GLY A 222 -19.81 -12.34 -13.35
CA GLY A 222 -19.32 -10.94 -13.33
C GLY A 222 -20.34 -9.88 -12.90
N SER A 223 -21.53 -10.28 -12.45
CA SER A 223 -22.48 -9.36 -11.80
C SER A 223 -22.09 -9.11 -10.34
N LEU A 224 -22.50 -7.96 -9.80
CA LEU A 224 -22.40 -7.67 -8.39
C LEU A 224 -23.49 -8.41 -7.60
N ASP A 225 -23.24 -8.62 -6.31
CA ASP A 225 -24.07 -9.41 -5.42
C ASP A 225 -25.21 -8.61 -4.74
N TYR A 226 -25.87 -7.74 -5.52
CA TYR A 226 -27.13 -7.08 -5.17
C TYR A 226 -27.83 -6.57 -6.44
N ASP A 227 -29.14 -6.34 -6.34
CA ASP A 227 -29.88 -5.61 -7.37
C ASP A 227 -29.47 -4.12 -7.39
N ASP A 228 -29.56 -3.50 -8.57
CA ASP A 228 -29.20 -2.10 -8.80
C ASP A 228 -29.89 -1.12 -7.84
N SER A 229 -31.12 -1.40 -7.41
CA SER A 229 -31.87 -0.55 -6.47
C SER A 229 -31.23 -0.49 -5.08
N ILE A 230 -30.57 -1.56 -4.65
CA ILE A 230 -29.81 -1.59 -3.38
C ILE A 230 -28.47 -0.92 -3.58
N LEU A 231 -27.76 -1.26 -4.67
CA LEU A 231 -26.44 -0.71 -5.00
C LEU A 231 -26.45 0.82 -5.13
N GLU A 232 -27.55 1.39 -5.64
CA GLU A 232 -27.72 2.85 -5.77
C GLU A 232 -27.68 3.59 -4.43
N GLY A 233 -28.13 2.94 -3.34
CA GLY A 233 -28.24 3.56 -2.02
C GLY A 233 -26.91 3.72 -1.26
N PHE A 234 -25.86 3.01 -1.67
CA PHE A 234 -24.53 3.15 -1.09
C PHE A 234 -23.83 4.42 -1.59
N ASP A 235 -22.96 5.01 -0.76
CA ASP A 235 -22.04 6.07 -1.17
C ASP A 235 -20.96 5.52 -2.13
N PHE A 236 -20.49 4.28 -1.88
CA PHE A 236 -19.52 3.57 -2.71
C PHE A 236 -19.72 2.06 -2.67
N VAL A 237 -19.27 1.36 -3.72
CA VAL A 237 -19.24 -0.12 -3.77
C VAL A 237 -17.82 -0.58 -4.07
N ILE A 238 -17.28 -1.44 -3.22
CA ILE A 238 -16.06 -2.20 -3.48
C ILE A 238 -16.48 -3.50 -4.15
N ALA A 239 -15.95 -3.81 -5.34
CA ALA A 239 -16.18 -5.08 -6.01
C ALA A 239 -14.96 -5.99 -5.83
N SER A 240 -15.16 -7.19 -5.28
CA SER A 240 -14.08 -8.12 -4.94
C SER A 240 -14.39 -9.55 -5.37
N VAL A 241 -13.37 -10.34 -5.71
CA VAL A 241 -13.52 -11.77 -5.99
C VAL A 241 -13.18 -12.57 -4.74
N HIS A 242 -14.15 -13.35 -4.24
CA HIS A 242 -13.95 -14.24 -3.09
C HIS A 242 -14.15 -15.74 -3.40
N SER A 243 -14.44 -16.08 -4.65
CA SER A 243 -14.76 -17.44 -5.07
C SER A 243 -14.24 -17.75 -6.47
N GLY A 244 -14.11 -19.04 -6.78
CA GLY A 244 -13.72 -19.49 -8.13
C GLY A 244 -12.27 -19.14 -8.50
N PHE A 245 -11.34 -19.15 -7.54
CA PHE A 245 -9.93 -18.78 -7.77
C PHE A 245 -9.16 -19.68 -8.74
N THR A 246 -9.71 -20.84 -9.08
CA THR A 246 -9.17 -21.78 -10.08
C THR A 246 -9.73 -21.55 -11.49
N MET A 247 -10.56 -20.52 -11.68
CA MET A 247 -11.09 -20.12 -12.98
C MET A 247 -9.93 -19.80 -13.95
N LYS A 248 -10.12 -20.09 -15.24
CA LYS A 248 -9.12 -19.78 -16.26
C LYS A 248 -8.90 -18.27 -16.34
N LYS A 249 -7.68 -17.88 -16.70
CA LYS A 249 -7.26 -16.48 -16.78
C LYS A 249 -8.27 -15.60 -17.54
N ASP A 250 -8.60 -15.97 -18.78
CA ASP A 250 -9.48 -15.17 -19.63
C ASP A 250 -10.90 -15.05 -19.04
N ASP A 251 -11.44 -16.13 -18.48
CA ASP A 251 -12.76 -16.14 -17.83
C ASP A 251 -12.76 -15.26 -16.56
N MET A 252 -11.69 -15.31 -15.76
CA MET A 252 -11.54 -14.49 -14.55
C MET A 252 -11.42 -13.00 -14.91
N GLU A 253 -10.65 -12.68 -15.95
CA GLU A 253 -10.56 -11.33 -16.47
C GLU A 253 -11.92 -10.82 -16.94
N GLU A 254 -12.65 -11.57 -17.77
CA GLU A 254 -13.98 -11.17 -18.22
C GLU A 254 -14.96 -10.95 -17.06
N ARG A 255 -14.92 -11.83 -16.04
CA ARG A 255 -15.68 -11.69 -14.81
C ARG A 255 -15.40 -10.36 -14.10
N ILE A 256 -14.13 -10.03 -13.88
CA ILE A 256 -13.72 -8.78 -13.21
C ILE A 256 -14.07 -7.56 -14.07
N LEU A 257 -13.73 -7.58 -15.36
CA LEU A 257 -13.98 -6.49 -16.29
C LEU A 257 -15.48 -6.16 -16.41
N LYS A 258 -16.34 -7.18 -16.38
CA LYS A 258 -17.79 -6.98 -16.38
C LYS A 258 -18.28 -6.30 -15.10
N ALA A 259 -17.75 -6.69 -13.94
CA ALA A 259 -18.07 -6.04 -12.68
C ALA A 259 -17.62 -4.57 -12.69
N MET A 260 -16.41 -4.27 -13.18
CA MET A 260 -15.89 -2.91 -13.26
C MET A 260 -16.73 -1.97 -14.15
N LYS A 261 -17.42 -2.51 -15.15
CA LYS A 261 -18.35 -1.76 -16.03
C LYS A 261 -19.71 -1.49 -15.37
N ASN A 262 -20.02 -2.14 -14.25
CA ASN A 262 -21.26 -1.87 -13.54
C ASN A 262 -21.30 -0.39 -13.07
N PRO A 263 -22.42 0.34 -13.25
CA PRO A 263 -22.54 1.76 -12.88
C PRO A 263 -22.27 2.08 -11.42
N TYR A 264 -22.40 1.09 -10.53
CA TYR A 264 -22.26 1.26 -9.09
C TYR A 264 -20.88 0.89 -8.56
N THR A 265 -20.05 0.15 -9.30
CA THR A 265 -18.69 -0.18 -8.85
C THR A 265 -17.86 1.09 -8.75
N THR A 266 -17.42 1.43 -7.54
CA THR A 266 -16.58 2.59 -7.27
C THR A 266 -15.11 2.19 -7.17
N ILE A 267 -14.86 1.09 -6.46
CA ILE A 267 -13.52 0.58 -6.15
C ILE A 267 -13.45 -0.89 -6.55
N LEU A 268 -12.33 -1.35 -7.10
CA LEU A 268 -12.00 -2.78 -7.22
C LEU A 268 -11.12 -3.17 -6.04
N GLY A 269 -11.61 -4.04 -5.16
CA GLY A 269 -10.91 -4.54 -3.97
C GLY A 269 -9.87 -5.61 -4.32
N HIS A 270 -8.80 -5.71 -3.52
CA HIS A 270 -7.70 -6.70 -3.59
C HIS A 270 -7.73 -7.63 -4.84
N PRO A 271 -7.35 -7.10 -6.02
CA PRO A 271 -7.82 -7.62 -7.31
C PRO A 271 -7.09 -8.85 -7.82
N THR A 272 -6.12 -9.38 -7.05
CA THR A 272 -5.50 -10.69 -7.35
C THR A 272 -5.95 -11.76 -6.36
N GLY A 273 -6.59 -11.37 -5.25
CA GLY A 273 -7.02 -12.27 -4.18
C GLY A 273 -5.88 -13.04 -3.52
N ARG A 274 -4.64 -12.57 -3.67
CA ARG A 274 -3.46 -13.22 -3.08
C ARG A 274 -3.48 -13.13 -1.56
N LEU A 275 -2.85 -14.12 -0.92
CA LEU A 275 -2.47 -14.09 0.49
C LEU A 275 -0.99 -14.46 0.57
N LEU A 276 -0.14 -13.49 0.91
CA LEU A 276 1.30 -13.67 1.03
C LEU A 276 1.62 -14.83 1.98
N LEU A 277 2.52 -15.71 1.53
CA LEU A 277 2.95 -16.92 2.24
C LEU A 277 1.85 -17.98 2.46
N SER A 278 0.66 -17.84 1.85
CA SER A 278 -0.46 -18.76 2.05
C SER A 278 -1.11 -19.20 0.73
N ARG A 279 -1.50 -18.25 -0.12
CA ARG A 279 -2.23 -18.51 -1.37
C ARG A 279 -1.75 -17.58 -2.49
N ASP A 280 -1.31 -18.17 -3.59
CA ASP A 280 -1.04 -17.41 -4.82
C ASP A 280 -2.31 -16.73 -5.35
N GLY A 281 -2.14 -15.58 -5.99
CA GLY A 281 -3.26 -14.88 -6.63
C GLY A 281 -3.84 -15.68 -7.80
N TYR A 282 -5.13 -15.48 -8.08
CA TYR A 282 -5.72 -15.99 -9.30
C TYR A 282 -5.11 -15.31 -10.53
N GLN A 283 -5.09 -16.03 -11.66
CA GLN A 283 -4.38 -15.56 -12.86
C GLN A 283 -5.17 -14.44 -13.55
N VAL A 284 -4.58 -13.25 -13.63
CA VAL A 284 -5.12 -12.07 -14.33
C VAL A 284 -3.99 -11.23 -14.93
N ASP A 285 -4.27 -10.55 -16.04
CA ASP A 285 -3.45 -9.49 -16.59
C ASP A 285 -3.77 -8.15 -15.91
N MET A 286 -2.96 -7.77 -14.94
CA MET A 286 -3.14 -6.53 -14.19
C MET A 286 -3.06 -5.27 -15.06
N MET A 287 -2.33 -5.28 -16.18
CA MET A 287 -2.27 -4.14 -17.08
C MET A 287 -3.62 -3.94 -17.76
N ARG A 288 -4.27 -5.04 -18.19
CA ARG A 288 -5.63 -5.04 -18.74
C ARG A 288 -6.67 -4.58 -17.71
N ILE A 289 -6.53 -5.01 -16.46
CA ILE A 289 -7.41 -4.55 -15.36
C ILE A 289 -7.23 -3.05 -15.13
N ILE A 290 -6.00 -2.54 -15.09
CA ILE A 290 -5.71 -1.10 -14.95
C ILE A 290 -6.26 -0.28 -16.12
N ASP A 291 -6.11 -0.76 -17.35
CA ASP A 291 -6.66 -0.08 -18.53
C ASP A 291 -8.19 -0.01 -18.47
N CYS A 292 -8.85 -1.07 -17.99
CA CYS A 292 -10.29 -1.05 -17.74
C CYS A 292 -10.68 -0.07 -16.62
N ALA A 293 -9.89 -0.01 -15.55
CA ALA A 293 -10.12 0.91 -14.44
C ALA A 293 -10.08 2.37 -14.93
N ALA A 294 -9.10 2.71 -15.77
CA ALA A 294 -8.98 4.03 -16.39
C ALA A 294 -10.20 4.37 -17.26
N GLN A 295 -10.63 3.45 -18.12
CA GLN A 295 -11.76 3.64 -19.04
C GLN A 295 -13.10 3.81 -18.31
N ASN A 296 -13.27 3.15 -17.16
CA ASN A 296 -14.52 3.11 -16.41
C ASN A 296 -14.48 3.98 -15.15
N HIS A 297 -13.41 4.75 -14.93
CA HIS A 297 -13.20 5.57 -13.73
C HIS A 297 -13.33 4.77 -12.43
N VAL A 298 -12.87 3.52 -12.42
CA VAL A 298 -12.85 2.68 -11.22
C VAL A 298 -11.55 2.94 -10.46
N ILE A 299 -11.66 3.18 -9.16
CA ILE A 299 -10.51 3.30 -8.26
C ILE A 299 -9.96 1.90 -7.98
N LEU A 300 -8.64 1.74 -7.91
CA LEU A 300 -8.04 0.45 -7.52
C LEU A 300 -7.64 0.48 -6.05
N GLU A 301 -7.96 -0.59 -5.34
CA GLU A 301 -7.48 -0.77 -3.98
C GLU A 301 -6.01 -1.21 -3.96
N LEU A 302 -5.24 -0.53 -3.11
CA LEU A 302 -4.03 -1.06 -2.51
C LEU A 302 -4.39 -1.51 -1.09
N ASN A 303 -4.66 -2.80 -0.94
CA ASN A 303 -5.01 -3.41 0.32
C ASN A 303 -3.76 -3.46 1.20
N ALA A 304 -3.80 -2.73 2.31
CA ALA A 304 -2.68 -2.48 3.19
C ALA A 304 -2.45 -3.61 4.20
N SER A 305 -3.31 -4.63 4.24
CA SER A 305 -3.08 -5.78 5.10
C SER A 305 -1.73 -6.43 4.77
N PRO A 306 -0.86 -6.70 5.77
CA PRO A 306 0.46 -7.29 5.54
C PRO A 306 0.36 -8.71 4.97
N TYR A 307 -0.82 -9.34 5.05
CA TYR A 307 -1.09 -10.63 4.43
C TYR A 307 -1.47 -10.51 2.95
N ARG A 308 -1.84 -9.32 2.45
CA ARG A 308 -2.29 -9.12 1.07
C ARG A 308 -1.32 -8.26 0.26
N LEU A 309 -1.13 -7.01 0.70
CA LEU A 309 -0.41 -5.96 -0.04
C LEU A 309 -0.81 -5.92 -1.52
N ASP A 310 -2.11 -5.90 -1.81
CA ASP A 310 -2.68 -6.16 -3.15
C ASP A 310 -3.50 -4.95 -3.62
N ILE A 311 -3.18 -4.25 -4.71
CA ILE A 311 -2.24 -4.61 -5.79
C ILE A 311 -0.76 -4.59 -5.45
N ASP A 312 0.01 -5.42 -6.17
CA ASP A 312 1.47 -5.37 -6.13
C ASP A 312 2.00 -4.00 -6.58
N TRP A 313 2.94 -3.42 -5.82
CA TRP A 313 3.47 -2.08 -6.05
C TRP A 313 4.06 -1.87 -7.45
N ARG A 314 4.52 -2.95 -8.09
CA ARG A 314 5.09 -2.91 -9.44
C ARG A 314 4.09 -2.41 -10.49
N TYR A 315 2.79 -2.52 -10.22
CA TYR A 315 1.74 -2.03 -11.11
C TYR A 315 1.29 -0.59 -10.80
N LEU A 316 1.63 -0.04 -9.63
CA LEU A 316 1.16 1.27 -9.20
C LEU A 316 1.68 2.41 -10.08
N LYS A 317 2.92 2.31 -10.59
CA LYS A 317 3.47 3.30 -11.52
C LYS A 317 2.68 3.32 -12.84
N TYR A 318 2.32 2.16 -13.37
CA TYR A 318 1.47 2.07 -14.56
C TYR A 318 0.05 2.56 -14.31
N ALA A 319 -0.55 2.24 -13.16
CA ALA A 319 -1.86 2.76 -12.76
C ALA A 319 -1.87 4.30 -12.74
N LYS A 320 -0.81 4.90 -12.16
CA LYS A 320 -0.59 6.34 -12.17
C LYS A 320 -0.45 6.91 -13.58
N ASP A 321 0.34 6.29 -14.45
CA ASP A 321 0.51 6.73 -15.85
C ASP A 321 -0.81 6.69 -16.63
N LYS A 322 -1.73 5.81 -16.24
CA LYS A 322 -3.09 5.71 -16.79
C LYS A 322 -4.11 6.62 -16.10
N GLY A 323 -3.70 7.40 -15.11
CA GLY A 323 -4.58 8.29 -14.34
C GLY A 323 -5.57 7.56 -13.44
N VAL A 324 -5.28 6.30 -13.09
CA VAL A 324 -6.10 5.50 -12.17
C VAL A 324 -5.77 5.91 -10.74
N MET A 325 -6.78 6.36 -10.01
CA MET A 325 -6.68 6.69 -8.59
C MET A 325 -6.58 5.42 -7.75
N ILE A 326 -5.78 5.48 -6.68
CA ILE A 326 -5.58 4.35 -5.75
C ILE A 326 -6.28 4.65 -4.41
N SER A 327 -6.87 3.63 -3.79
CA SER A 327 -7.38 3.68 -2.41
C SER A 327 -6.52 2.77 -1.53
N ILE A 328 -5.87 3.32 -0.50
CA ILE A 328 -5.06 2.58 0.46
C ILE A 328 -5.96 2.18 1.63
N ASN A 329 -6.32 0.90 1.74
CA ASN A 329 -7.30 0.46 2.71
C ASN A 329 -6.83 -0.77 3.48
N PRO A 330 -7.06 -0.86 4.80
CA PRO A 330 -6.54 -1.96 5.61
C PRO A 330 -7.35 -3.25 5.51
N ASP A 331 -8.59 -3.24 5.00
CA ASP A 331 -9.50 -4.40 5.08
C ASP A 331 -9.67 -4.82 6.56
N ALA A 332 -9.90 -3.82 7.41
CA ALA A 332 -9.83 -3.96 8.85
C ALA A 332 -11.10 -4.62 9.40
N HIS A 333 -10.94 -5.73 10.11
CA HIS A 333 -12.01 -6.46 10.80
C HIS A 333 -12.02 -6.19 12.33
N ALA A 334 -11.09 -5.37 12.81
CA ALA A 334 -10.94 -4.96 14.19
C ALA A 334 -10.24 -3.60 14.24
N VAL A 335 -10.36 -2.89 15.37
CA VAL A 335 -9.70 -1.59 15.61
C VAL A 335 -8.19 -1.68 15.40
N ALA A 336 -7.56 -2.79 15.79
CA ALA A 336 -6.13 -3.00 15.59
C ALA A 336 -5.73 -2.96 14.10
N GLY A 337 -6.60 -3.42 13.20
CA GLY A 337 -6.33 -3.43 11.76
C GLY A 337 -6.26 -2.03 11.14
N LEU A 338 -6.80 -0.99 11.80
CA LEU A 338 -6.77 0.38 11.26
C LEU A 338 -5.34 0.91 11.09
N GLU A 339 -4.39 0.43 11.91
CA GLU A 339 -2.99 0.83 11.84
C GLU A 339 -2.26 0.23 10.63
N GLU A 340 -2.79 -0.82 10.01
CA GLU A 340 -2.16 -1.50 8.86
C GLU A 340 -2.07 -0.61 7.62
N VAL A 341 -2.85 0.49 7.56
CA VAL A 341 -2.69 1.55 6.54
C VAL A 341 -1.25 2.05 6.44
N PHE A 342 -0.48 1.98 7.55
CA PHE A 342 0.95 2.24 7.58
C PHE A 342 1.72 1.43 6.52
N PHE A 343 1.46 0.13 6.38
CA PHE A 343 2.12 -0.70 5.37
C PHE A 343 1.72 -0.27 3.96
N GLY A 344 0.43 0.02 3.76
CA GLY A 344 -0.10 0.48 2.47
C GLY A 344 0.55 1.79 1.99
N VAL A 345 0.77 2.76 2.87
CA VAL A 345 1.47 4.01 2.53
C VAL A 345 2.91 3.72 2.07
N ASN A 346 3.65 2.87 2.78
CA ASN A 346 5.01 2.49 2.39
C ASN A 346 5.05 1.78 1.03
N ILE A 347 4.07 0.93 0.74
CA ILE A 347 3.93 0.26 -0.56
C ILE A 347 3.52 1.25 -1.67
N ALA A 348 2.67 2.24 -1.37
CA ALA A 348 2.31 3.30 -2.30
C ALA A 348 3.50 4.19 -2.66
N ARG A 349 4.34 4.54 -1.68
CA ARG A 349 5.61 5.27 -1.88
C ARG A 349 6.52 4.51 -2.83
N LYS A 350 6.67 3.19 -2.61
CA LYS A 350 7.43 2.30 -3.50
C LYS A 350 6.85 2.26 -4.93
N GLY A 351 5.53 2.39 -5.04
CA GLY A 351 4.78 2.53 -6.29
C GLY A 351 4.75 3.93 -6.91
N TRP A 352 5.62 4.86 -6.47
CA TRP A 352 5.74 6.23 -7.00
C TRP A 352 4.49 7.11 -6.80
N GLN A 353 3.61 6.74 -5.86
CA GLN A 353 2.38 7.48 -5.62
C GLN A 353 2.65 8.78 -4.87
N GLU A 354 2.04 9.86 -5.33
CA GLU A 354 1.97 11.16 -4.68
C GLU A 354 0.61 11.33 -4.00
N SER A 355 0.46 12.30 -3.09
CA SER A 355 -0.81 12.49 -2.37
C SER A 355 -1.99 12.72 -3.32
N LYS A 356 -1.78 13.34 -4.49
CA LYS A 356 -2.83 13.56 -5.51
C LYS A 356 -3.33 12.26 -6.17
N ASP A 357 -2.56 11.18 -6.14
CA ASP A 357 -2.88 9.91 -6.79
C ASP A 357 -3.78 9.03 -5.89
N ILE A 358 -3.90 9.39 -4.60
CA ILE A 358 -4.54 8.59 -3.56
C ILE A 358 -5.88 9.20 -3.13
N LEU A 359 -6.93 8.37 -3.04
CA LEU A 359 -8.26 8.76 -2.57
C LEU A 359 -8.24 9.22 -1.10
N ASN A 360 -7.49 8.51 -0.27
CA ASN A 360 -7.43 8.68 1.18
C ASN A 360 -6.88 10.04 1.65
N THR A 361 -6.28 10.82 0.74
CA THR A 361 -5.75 12.16 1.03
C THR A 361 -6.76 13.28 0.80
N ARG A 362 -7.91 12.93 0.21
CA ARG A 362 -8.98 13.86 -0.12
C ARG A 362 -9.81 14.21 1.10
N ASP A 363 -10.34 15.41 1.11
CA ASP A 363 -11.32 15.78 2.13
C ASP A 363 -12.70 15.17 1.82
N VAL A 364 -13.62 15.28 2.77
CA VAL A 364 -14.96 14.69 2.68
C VAL A 364 -15.75 15.20 1.46
N ASN A 365 -15.57 16.46 1.06
CA ASN A 365 -16.32 17.03 -0.06
C ASN A 365 -15.75 16.55 -1.40
N ASP A 366 -14.42 16.52 -1.52
CA ASP A 366 -13.72 15.97 -2.67
C ASP A 366 -14.13 14.52 -2.92
N ILE A 367 -14.20 13.69 -1.88
CA ILE A 367 -14.61 12.28 -1.97
C ILE A 367 -16.04 12.16 -2.52
N LYS A 368 -16.99 12.93 -1.98
CA LYS A 368 -18.38 12.93 -2.46
C LYS A 368 -18.45 13.32 -3.93
N GLU A 369 -17.67 14.32 -4.34
CA GLU A 369 -17.62 14.75 -5.73
C GLU A 369 -17.02 13.67 -6.64
N ILE A 370 -15.93 13.02 -6.21
CA ILE A 370 -15.30 11.90 -6.93
C ILE A 370 -16.31 10.76 -7.12
N PHE A 371 -16.95 10.28 -6.06
CA PHE A 371 -17.93 9.19 -6.16
C PHE A 371 -19.12 9.55 -7.05
N THR A 372 -19.60 10.81 -6.96
CA THR A 372 -20.67 11.31 -7.83
C THR A 372 -20.23 11.35 -9.30
N LYS A 373 -19.00 11.81 -9.60
CA LYS A 373 -18.45 11.84 -10.96
C LYS A 373 -18.33 10.44 -11.56
N ILE A 374 -17.82 9.47 -10.80
CA ILE A 374 -17.70 8.07 -11.24
C ILE A 374 -19.08 7.52 -11.63
N ARG A 375 -20.07 7.66 -10.74
CA ARG A 375 -21.45 7.19 -10.98
C ARG A 375 -22.07 7.85 -12.21
N ASN A 376 -21.90 9.16 -12.36
CA ASN A 376 -22.44 9.90 -13.49
C ASN A 376 -21.77 9.48 -14.80
N ALA A 377 -20.44 9.36 -14.84
CA ALA A 377 -19.71 8.96 -16.05
C ALA A 377 -20.19 7.58 -16.55
N LYS A 378 -20.35 6.61 -15.65
CA LYS A 378 -20.81 5.26 -16.00
C LYS A 378 -22.26 5.21 -16.45
N ARG A 379 -23.16 5.95 -15.80
CA ARG A 379 -24.57 6.07 -16.23
C ARG A 379 -24.69 6.65 -17.63
N HIS A 380 -23.85 7.63 -17.97
CA HIS A 380 -23.82 8.18 -19.33
C HIS A 380 -23.33 7.13 -20.35
N GLN A 381 -22.30 6.34 -20.02
CA GLN A 381 -21.83 5.27 -20.89
C GLN A 381 -22.92 4.22 -21.18
N VAL A 382 -23.65 3.77 -20.15
CA VAL A 382 -24.76 2.80 -20.30
C VAL A 382 -25.90 3.34 -21.17
N ASN A 383 -26.23 4.63 -21.04
CA ASN A 383 -27.32 5.23 -21.84
C ASN A 383 -26.95 5.44 -23.33
N HIS A 384 -25.67 5.33 -23.70
CA HIS A 384 -25.18 5.58 -25.07
C HIS A 384 -24.51 4.35 -25.72
N SER A 385 -24.49 3.20 -25.03
CA SER A 385 -24.06 1.89 -25.52
C SER A 385 -25.27 1.03 -25.86
#